data_AF-A0A921Z422-F1
#
_entry.id   AF-A0A921Z422-F1
#
_cell.length_a   1.000
_cell.length_b   1.000
_cell.length_c   1.000
_cell.angle_alpha   90.00
_cell.angle_beta   90.00
_cell.angle_gamma   90.00
#
_symmetry.space_group_name_H-M   'P 1'
#
loop_
_entity.id
_entity.type
_entity.pdbx_description
1 polymer ?
#
loop_
_entity_poly.entity_id
_entity_poly.type
_entity_poly.pdbx_seq_one_letter_code
_entity_poly.pdbx_strand_id
1 'polypeptide(L)'
;MADHLACDINFFFYIRFVLGFYHEFQISPRMRRLTRCYCCLVFVFYLILTYSTNPNYHSVFVIFVSLSELSFYIVYSLLMADRYLLQYYKKTPLIDEGANYRSIRVSLMIVMCTMTALKILIITINLAYKKGLTIYELYYGFLKIVAWICIIMGRLPGLFVFALLYSRVRLMRLKLENNDFDCRTLGQHHPRRYIQMYEAIMDRLEATDGAV
;
A
#
# COMPACT_ATOMS: atom_id res chain seq x y z
N MET A 1 1.92 19.57 -15.84
CA MET A 1 0.48 19.42 -15.47
C MET A 1 0.45 18.81 -14.09
N ALA A 2 -0.38 19.31 -13.17
CA ALA A 2 -0.61 18.60 -11.91
C ALA A 2 -1.29 17.27 -12.28
N ASP A 3 -0.55 16.17 -12.19
CA ASP A 3 -1.08 14.86 -12.54
C ASP A 3 -2.25 14.54 -11.61
N HIS A 4 -3.48 14.64 -12.13
CA HIS A 4 -4.66 14.26 -11.38
C HIS A 4 -4.58 12.76 -11.08
N LEU A 5 -4.69 12.38 -9.81
CA LEU A 5 -4.78 10.99 -9.38
C LEU A 5 -6.21 10.47 -9.64
N ALA A 6 -6.33 9.18 -9.97
CA ALA A 6 -7.62 8.50 -10.12
C ALA A 6 -8.39 8.47 -8.79
N CYS A 7 -7.66 8.31 -7.67
CA CYS A 7 -8.22 8.36 -6.32
C CYS A 7 -7.23 9.06 -5.38
N ASP A 8 -7.74 9.83 -4.42
CA ASP A 8 -6.93 10.44 -3.37
C ASP A 8 -6.45 9.38 -2.37
N ILE A 9 -5.16 9.06 -2.46
CA ILE A 9 -4.43 8.12 -1.60
C ILE A 9 -3.42 8.81 -0.68
N ASN A 10 -3.48 10.14 -0.54
CA ASN A 10 -2.52 10.90 0.28
C ASN A 10 -2.51 10.46 1.74
N PHE A 11 -3.68 10.11 2.28
CA PHE A 11 -3.80 9.58 3.64
C PHE A 11 -3.01 8.29 3.83
N PHE A 12 -2.99 7.41 2.83
CA PHE A 12 -2.22 6.16 2.87
C PHE A 12 -0.72 6.43 2.89
N PHE A 13 -0.23 7.37 2.07
CA PHE A 13 1.17 7.78 2.08
C PHE A 13 1.58 8.42 3.41
N TYR A 14 0.69 9.19 4.05
CA TYR A 14 0.97 9.77 5.36
C TYR A 14 1.12 8.71 6.45
N ILE A 15 0.21 7.71 6.49
CA ILE A 15 0.33 6.60 7.44
C ILE A 15 1.63 5.80 7.21
N ARG A 16 1.95 5.50 5.94
CA ARG A 16 3.21 4.85 5.57
C ARG A 16 4.42 5.64 6.09
N PHE A 17 4.40 6.95 5.90
CA PHE A 17 5.46 7.83 6.36
C PHE A 17 5.66 7.78 7.87
N VAL A 18 4.58 7.83 8.66
CA VAL A 18 4.64 7.71 10.13
C VAL A 18 5.24 6.37 10.59
N LEU A 19 5.08 5.32 9.79
CA LEU A 19 5.64 3.98 10.06
C LEU A 19 7.08 3.80 9.55
N GLY A 20 7.70 4.85 9.01
CA GLY A 20 9.09 4.84 8.56
C GLY A 20 9.28 4.53 7.08
N PHE A 21 8.21 4.39 6.28
CA PHE A 21 8.32 4.25 4.83
C PHE A 21 8.53 5.62 4.17
N TYR A 22 9.56 5.74 3.36
CA TYR A 22 9.88 7.02 2.73
C TYR A 22 8.90 7.36 1.62
N HIS A 23 8.35 8.57 1.72
CA HIS A 23 7.54 9.19 0.68
C HIS A 23 8.08 10.59 0.37
N GLU A 24 8.20 10.90 -0.93
CA GLU A 24 8.72 12.19 -1.37
C GLU A 24 7.58 13.22 -1.48
N PHE A 25 7.31 13.89 -0.36
CA PHE A 25 6.40 15.03 -0.36
C PHE A 25 6.97 16.21 -1.18
N GLN A 26 6.10 17.09 -1.68
CA GLN A 26 6.48 18.35 -2.34
C GLN A 26 6.97 19.38 -1.30
N ILE A 27 8.14 19.11 -0.73
CA ILE A 27 8.78 19.90 0.33
C ILE A 27 10.18 20.37 -0.12
N SER A 28 10.71 21.36 0.63
CA SER A 28 12.04 21.91 0.39
C SER A 28 13.14 20.83 0.42
N PRO A 29 14.25 21.02 -0.32
CA PRO A 29 15.32 20.01 -0.39
C PRO A 29 16.00 19.72 0.95
N ARG A 30 15.93 20.66 1.91
CA ARG A 30 16.40 20.44 3.29
C ARG A 30 15.46 19.52 4.06
N MET A 31 14.16 19.76 3.97
CA MET A 31 13.15 18.90 4.59
C MET A 31 13.18 17.48 4.00
N ARG A 32 13.46 17.33 2.70
CA ARG A 32 13.62 16.02 2.06
C ARG A 32 14.75 15.18 2.65
N ARG A 33 15.85 15.81 3.07
CA ARG A 33 16.94 15.10 3.77
C ARG A 33 16.52 14.68 5.18
N LEU A 34 15.81 15.55 5.90
CA LEU A 34 15.30 15.25 7.24
C LEU A 34 14.31 14.07 7.22
N THR A 35 13.41 14.02 6.24
CA THR A 35 12.45 12.90 6.13
C THR A 35 13.14 11.58 5.81
N ARG A 36 14.20 11.57 4.99
CA ARG A 36 15.04 10.38 4.78
C ARG A 36 15.76 9.95 6.05
N CYS A 37 16.39 10.90 6.76
CA CYS A 37 17.05 10.61 8.03
C CYS A 37 16.07 10.04 9.07
N TYR A 38 14.86 10.58 9.15
CA TYR A 38 13.80 10.05 10.00
C TYR A 38 13.47 8.59 9.68
N CYS A 39 13.22 8.25 8.40
CA CYS A 39 12.97 6.87 7.98
C CYS A 39 14.12 5.93 8.36
N CYS A 40 15.38 6.36 8.17
CA CYS A 40 16.56 5.58 8.59
C CYS A 40 16.63 5.40 10.11
N LEU A 41 16.32 6.44 10.90
CA LEU A 41 16.31 6.36 12.37
C LEU A 41 15.22 5.41 12.88
N VAL A 42 14.01 5.49 12.32
CA VAL A 42 12.91 4.56 12.64
C VAL A 42 13.35 3.13 12.33
N PHE A 43 14.00 2.89 11.19
CA PHE A 43 14.51 1.58 10.84
C PHE A 43 15.57 1.05 11.82
N VAL A 44 16.56 1.87 12.18
CA VAL A 44 17.60 1.50 13.16
C VAL A 44 16.97 1.22 14.53
N PHE A 45 15.99 2.02 14.94
CA PHE A 45 15.23 1.79 16.17
C PHE A 45 14.53 0.43 16.17
N TYR A 46 13.90 0.04 15.06
CA TYR A 46 13.31 -1.30 14.91
C TYR A 46 14.34 -2.42 15.03
N LEU A 47 15.52 -2.28 14.41
CA LEU A 47 16.59 -3.28 14.51
C LEU A 47 17.07 -3.48 15.95
N ILE A 48 17.32 -2.38 16.66
CA ILE A 48 17.77 -2.40 18.06
C ILE A 48 16.72 -3.06 18.96
N LEU A 49 15.46 -2.66 18.84
CA LEU A 49 14.36 -3.23 19.63
C LEU A 49 14.21 -4.73 19.41
N THR A 50 14.37 -5.18 18.17
CA THR A 50 14.18 -6.59 17.82
C THR A 50 15.36 -7.45 18.29
N TYR A 51 16.58 -6.89 18.30
CA TYR A 51 17.76 -7.55 18.84
C TYR A 51 17.72 -7.67 20.38
N SER A 52 17.25 -6.62 21.07
CA SER A 52 17.24 -6.56 22.54
C SER A 52 16.21 -7.49 23.20
N THR A 53 15.28 -8.08 22.46
CA THR A 53 14.07 -8.68 23.03
C THR A 53 14.04 -10.21 23.05
N ASN A 54 15.12 -10.93 22.72
CA ASN A 54 14.98 -12.36 22.46
C ASN A 54 16.10 -13.31 22.97
N PRO A 55 15.77 -14.24 23.90
CA PRO A 55 16.68 -15.29 24.37
C PRO A 55 16.47 -16.69 23.73
N ASN A 56 15.48 -16.92 22.86
CA ASN A 56 15.12 -18.27 22.36
C ASN A 56 15.39 -18.50 20.86
N TYR A 57 16.04 -19.63 20.51
CA TYR A 57 16.47 -19.96 19.14
C TYR A 57 15.34 -20.10 18.09
N HIS A 58 14.20 -20.72 18.42
CA HIS A 58 13.11 -20.93 17.45
C HIS A 58 12.41 -19.62 17.06
N SER A 59 12.38 -18.63 17.96
CA SER A 59 11.90 -17.29 17.64
C SER A 59 12.91 -16.48 16.84
N VAL A 60 14.22 -16.80 16.86
CA VAL A 60 15.24 -16.10 16.08
C VAL A 60 14.99 -16.21 14.58
N PHE A 61 14.69 -17.40 14.06
CA PHE A 61 14.47 -17.57 12.61
C PHE A 61 13.27 -16.78 12.09
N VAL A 62 12.12 -16.87 12.77
CA VAL A 62 10.89 -16.14 12.39
C VAL A 62 11.11 -14.63 12.47
N ILE A 63 11.84 -14.18 13.49
CA ILE A 63 12.19 -12.77 13.64
C ILE A 63 13.14 -12.33 12.53
N PHE A 64 14.15 -13.13 12.19
CA PHE A 64 15.09 -12.83 11.12
C PHE A 64 14.38 -12.68 9.77
N VAL A 65 13.46 -13.60 9.44
CA VAL A 65 12.64 -13.51 8.22
C VAL A 65 11.74 -12.27 8.24
N SER A 66 11.12 -11.96 9.38
CA SER A 66 10.25 -10.78 9.49
C SER A 66 11.05 -9.47 9.36
N LEU A 67 12.26 -9.44 9.91
CA LEU A 67 13.19 -8.31 9.83
C LEU A 67 13.73 -8.14 8.42
N SER A 68 14.11 -9.22 7.74
CA SER A 68 14.61 -9.15 6.36
C SER A 68 13.52 -8.66 5.43
N GLU A 69 12.28 -9.12 5.61
CA GLU A 69 11.12 -8.64 4.87
C GLU A 69 10.84 -7.14 5.13
N LEU A 70 10.82 -6.72 6.40
CA LEU A 70 10.62 -5.31 6.76
C LEU A 70 11.73 -4.42 6.18
N SER A 71 12.98 -4.88 6.26
CA SER A 71 14.15 -4.20 5.71
C SER A 71 14.02 -4.04 4.20
N PHE A 72 13.59 -5.09 3.51
CA PHE A 72 13.34 -5.06 2.08
C PHE A 72 12.32 -3.97 1.72
N TYR A 73 11.16 -3.92 2.39
CA TYR A 73 10.15 -2.90 2.07
C TYR A 73 10.60 -1.47 2.39
N ILE A 74 11.33 -1.26 3.48
CA ILE A 74 11.84 0.07 3.86
C ILE A 74 12.91 0.54 2.86
N VAL A 75 13.86 -0.34 2.52
CA VAL A 75 14.89 -0.04 1.50
C VAL A 75 14.25 0.21 0.15
N TYR A 76 13.30 -0.63 -0.26
CA TYR A 76 12.55 -0.45 -1.51
C TYR A 76 11.82 0.90 -1.53
N SER A 77 11.15 1.26 -0.44
CA SER A 77 10.48 2.55 -0.28
C SER A 77 11.46 3.75 -0.31
N LEU A 78 12.65 3.62 0.28
CA LEU A 78 13.70 4.64 0.22
C LEU A 78 14.26 4.83 -1.20
N LEU A 79 14.45 3.73 -1.94
CA LEU A 79 14.97 3.75 -3.32
C LEU A 79 13.92 4.30 -4.29
N MET A 80 12.70 3.76 -4.24
CA MET A 80 11.64 4.09 -5.18
C MET A 80 10.84 5.33 -4.78
N ALA A 81 11.01 5.83 -3.57
CA ALA A 81 10.29 6.99 -3.02
C ALA A 81 8.76 6.88 -3.13
N ASP A 82 8.24 5.64 -3.13
CA ASP A 82 6.83 5.30 -3.42
C ASP A 82 6.30 5.89 -4.75
N ARG A 83 7.18 6.28 -5.69
CA ARG A 83 6.82 6.84 -7.00
C ARG A 83 6.10 5.83 -7.88
N TYR A 84 6.40 4.54 -7.74
CA TYR A 84 5.73 3.46 -8.47
C TYR A 84 4.22 3.47 -8.20
N LEU A 85 3.78 3.60 -6.94
CA LEU A 85 2.37 3.60 -6.59
C LEU A 85 1.65 4.84 -7.14
N LEU A 86 2.31 6.00 -7.08
CA LEU A 86 1.81 7.23 -7.68
C LEU A 86 1.64 7.10 -9.20
N GLN A 87 2.57 6.45 -9.90
CA GLN A 87 2.48 6.20 -11.35
C GLN A 87 1.26 5.35 -11.70
N TYR A 88 1.04 4.25 -10.98
CA TYR A 88 -0.15 3.40 -11.15
C TYR A 88 -1.47 4.16 -10.95
N TYR A 89 -1.51 5.06 -9.96
CA TYR A 89 -2.68 5.86 -9.60
C TYR A 89 -2.89 7.12 -10.44
N LYS A 90 -2.02 7.46 -11.39
CA LYS A 90 -2.28 8.58 -12.32
C LYS A 90 -3.60 8.34 -13.06
N LYS A 91 -4.40 9.38 -13.23
CA LYS A 91 -5.68 9.28 -13.95
C LYS A 91 -5.44 8.92 -15.41
N THR A 92 -6.22 7.98 -15.93
CA THR A 92 -6.26 7.63 -17.36
C THR A 92 -7.57 8.17 -17.92
N PRO A 93 -7.57 9.32 -18.61
CA PRO A 93 -8.81 10.00 -19.01
C PRO A 93 -9.73 9.11 -19.84
N LEU A 94 -9.19 8.22 -20.68
CA LEU A 94 -9.98 7.29 -21.48
C LEU A 94 -10.85 6.33 -20.65
N ILE A 95 -10.40 5.95 -19.45
CA ILE A 95 -11.03 4.93 -18.59
C ILE A 95 -11.74 5.58 -17.40
N ASP A 96 -11.06 6.54 -16.77
CA ASP A 96 -11.43 7.13 -15.48
C ASP A 96 -12.40 8.33 -15.62
N GLU A 97 -12.83 8.67 -16.84
CA GLU A 97 -13.86 9.68 -17.10
C GLU A 97 -15.21 9.23 -16.51
N GLY A 98 -15.76 10.07 -15.61
CA GLY A 98 -16.99 9.80 -14.84
C GLY A 98 -16.86 8.75 -13.73
N ALA A 99 -15.68 8.17 -13.51
CA ALA A 99 -15.48 7.10 -12.53
C ALA A 99 -15.40 7.64 -11.09
N ASN A 100 -16.14 6.99 -10.17
CA ASN A 100 -16.07 7.29 -8.74
C ASN A 100 -15.42 6.14 -7.97
N TYR A 101 -14.13 6.29 -7.64
CA TYR A 101 -13.35 5.29 -6.91
C TYR A 101 -13.56 5.33 -5.38
N ARG A 102 -14.53 6.10 -4.88
CA ARG A 102 -14.81 6.22 -3.43
C ARG A 102 -15.09 4.87 -2.78
N SER A 103 -15.81 3.98 -3.46
CA SER A 103 -16.09 2.64 -2.94
C SER A 103 -14.81 1.84 -2.68
N ILE A 104 -13.81 1.93 -3.56
CA ILE A 104 -12.53 1.24 -3.38
C ILE A 104 -11.77 1.81 -2.21
N ARG A 105 -11.71 3.13 -2.07
CA ARG A 105 -11.07 3.79 -0.93
C ARG A 105 -11.67 3.30 0.39
N VAL A 106 -13.00 3.21 0.45
CA VAL A 106 -13.72 2.71 1.63
C VAL A 106 -13.42 1.22 1.85
N SER A 107 -13.48 0.39 0.82
CA SER A 107 -13.17 -1.04 0.92
C SER A 107 -11.73 -1.30 1.38
N LEU A 108 -10.74 -0.57 0.86
CA LEU A 108 -9.34 -0.67 1.29
C LEU A 108 -9.18 -0.23 2.75
N MET A 109 -9.87 0.83 3.17
CA MET A 109 -9.87 1.28 4.56
C MET A 109 -10.49 0.23 5.48
N ILE A 110 -11.62 -0.37 5.08
CA ILE A 110 -12.26 -1.48 5.81
C ILE A 110 -11.30 -2.66 5.94
N VAL A 111 -10.64 -3.06 4.85
CA VAL A 111 -9.64 -4.16 4.87
C VAL A 111 -8.49 -3.85 5.84
N MET A 112 -7.97 -2.62 5.84
CA MET A 112 -6.94 -2.23 6.81
C MET A 112 -7.45 -2.32 8.25
N CYS A 113 -8.62 -1.74 8.52
CA CYS A 113 -9.22 -1.75 9.85
C CYS A 113 -9.50 -3.18 10.35
N THR A 114 -10.08 -4.05 9.52
CA THR A 114 -10.39 -5.43 9.90
C THR A 114 -9.13 -6.25 10.16
N MET A 115 -8.09 -6.11 9.34
CA MET A 115 -6.79 -6.76 9.58
C MET A 115 -6.21 -6.30 10.92
N THR A 116 -6.19 -4.99 11.19
CA THR A 116 -5.68 -4.48 12.47
C THR A 116 -6.51 -4.96 13.67
N ALA A 117 -7.84 -4.97 13.57
CA ALA A 117 -8.73 -5.43 14.64
C ALA A 117 -8.54 -6.93 14.93
N LEU A 118 -8.44 -7.76 13.89
CA LEU A 118 -8.15 -9.19 14.04
C LEU A 118 -6.83 -9.44 14.76
N LYS A 119 -5.78 -8.67 14.45
CA LYS A 119 -4.49 -8.85 15.11
C LYS A 119 -4.51 -8.42 16.56
N ILE A 120 -5.16 -7.30 16.87
CA ILE A 120 -5.37 -6.85 18.25
C ILE A 120 -6.10 -7.93 19.02
N LEU A 121 -7.18 -8.49 18.45
CA LEU A 121 -7.95 -9.57 19.07
C LEU A 121 -7.13 -10.84 19.33
N ILE A 122 -6.30 -11.27 18.38
CA ILE A 122 -5.40 -12.43 18.57
C ILE A 122 -4.43 -12.17 19.74
N ILE A 123 -3.93 -10.95 19.88
CA ILE A 123 -2.95 -10.63 20.91
C ILE A 123 -3.63 -10.45 22.26
N THR A 124 -4.79 -9.81 22.33
CA THR A 124 -5.56 -9.71 23.59
C THR A 124 -5.98 -11.08 24.10
N ILE A 125 -6.40 -11.99 23.22
CA ILE A 125 -6.66 -13.39 23.55
C ILE A 125 -5.38 -14.04 24.12
N ASN A 126 -4.26 -13.98 23.41
CA ASN A 126 -3.00 -14.57 23.87
C ASN A 126 -2.52 -14.02 25.22
N LEU A 127 -2.77 -12.73 25.49
CA LEU A 127 -2.47 -12.11 26.78
C LEU A 127 -3.44 -12.60 27.87
N ALA A 128 -4.75 -12.67 27.58
CA ALA A 128 -5.76 -13.13 28.54
C ALA A 128 -5.57 -14.60 28.97
N TYR A 129 -5.06 -15.46 28.07
CA TYR A 129 -4.78 -16.86 28.39
C TYR A 129 -3.47 -17.08 29.18
N LYS A 130 -2.58 -16.07 29.25
CA LYS A 130 -1.34 -16.18 30.02
C LYS A 130 -1.58 -15.84 31.50
N LYS A 131 -1.40 -16.82 32.38
CA LYS A 131 -1.32 -16.57 33.83
C LYS A 131 0.03 -15.93 34.17
N GLY A 132 -0.01 -14.77 34.83
CA GLY A 132 1.20 -14.08 35.32
C GLY A 132 1.84 -13.10 34.33
N LEU A 133 1.04 -12.20 33.76
CA LEU A 133 1.49 -11.13 32.87
C LEU A 133 2.51 -10.22 33.57
N THR A 134 3.72 -10.15 33.02
CA THR A 134 4.71 -9.13 33.40
C THR A 134 4.62 -7.93 32.47
N ILE A 135 5.04 -6.75 32.94
CA ILE A 135 5.10 -5.52 32.14
C ILE A 135 5.95 -5.73 30.87
N TYR A 136 7.01 -6.54 30.97
CA TYR A 136 7.86 -6.90 29.83
C TYR A 136 7.09 -7.66 28.73
N GLU A 137 6.19 -8.56 29.09
CA GLU A 137 5.38 -9.28 28.10
C GLU A 137 4.35 -8.38 27.41
N LEU A 138 3.77 -7.41 28.13
CA LEU A 138 2.88 -6.40 27.55
C LEU A 138 3.63 -5.51 26.56
N TYR A 139 4.80 -5.00 26.95
CA TYR A 139 5.66 -4.20 26.09
C TYR A 139 6.07 -4.96 24.82
N TYR A 140 6.48 -6.22 24.97
CA TYR A 140 6.83 -7.09 23.85
C TYR A 140 5.64 -7.41 22.94
N GLY A 141 4.45 -7.64 23.53
CA GLY A 141 3.20 -7.80 22.78
C GLY A 141 2.86 -6.57 21.95
N PHE A 142 3.03 -5.37 22.51
CA PHE A 142 2.86 -4.11 21.79
C PHE A 142 3.84 -3.98 20.63
N LEU A 143 5.14 -4.21 20.85
CA LEU A 143 6.14 -4.16 19.78
C LEU A 143 5.83 -5.11 18.62
N LYS A 144 5.33 -6.32 18.93
CA LYS A 144 4.88 -7.27 17.91
C LYS A 144 3.70 -6.74 17.08
N ILE A 145 2.76 -6.00 17.69
CA ILE A 145 1.67 -5.34 16.96
C ILE A 145 2.25 -4.33 15.99
N VAL A 146 3.11 -3.43 16.47
CA VAL A 146 3.64 -2.35 15.64
C VAL A 146 4.48 -2.90 14.49
N ALA A 147 5.34 -3.89 14.74
CA ALA A 147 6.12 -4.54 13.68
C ALA A 147 5.23 -5.21 12.62
N TRP A 148 4.16 -5.88 13.05
CA TRP A 148 3.20 -6.52 12.14
C TRP A 148 2.43 -5.50 11.31
N ILE A 149 2.02 -4.37 11.90
CA ILE A 149 1.39 -3.25 11.18
C ILE A 149 2.35 -2.72 10.11
N CYS A 150 3.63 -2.53 10.43
CA CYS A 150 4.62 -2.08 9.46
C CYS A 150 4.78 -3.05 8.28
N ILE A 151 4.85 -4.37 8.54
CA ILE A 151 4.94 -5.38 7.46
C ILE A 151 3.72 -5.34 6.56
N ILE A 152 2.51 -5.24 7.12
CA ILE A 152 1.29 -5.09 6.32
C ILE A 152 1.31 -3.83 5.49
N MET A 153 1.70 -2.72 6.11
CA MET A 153 1.79 -1.45 5.41
C MET A 153 2.78 -1.52 4.26
N GLY A 154 3.88 -2.26 4.40
CA GLY A 154 4.82 -2.59 3.34
C GLY A 154 4.21 -3.38 2.18
N ARG A 155 3.33 -4.35 2.46
CA ARG A 155 2.65 -5.23 1.47
C ARG A 155 1.46 -4.57 0.75
N LEU A 156 0.79 -3.62 1.39
CA LEU A 156 -0.45 -3.02 0.88
C LEU A 156 -0.36 -2.34 -0.50
N PRO A 157 0.74 -1.70 -0.92
CA PRO A 157 0.83 -1.09 -2.25
C PRO A 157 0.49 -2.04 -3.39
N GLY A 158 0.94 -3.30 -3.31
CA GLY A 158 0.59 -4.31 -4.33
C GLY A 158 -0.93 -4.54 -4.39
N LEU A 159 -1.56 -4.69 -3.23
CA LEU A 159 -3.02 -4.84 -3.12
C LEU A 159 -3.77 -3.61 -3.67
N PHE A 160 -3.24 -2.41 -3.45
CA PHE A 160 -3.78 -1.16 -3.98
C PHE A 160 -3.70 -1.10 -5.51
N VAL A 161 -2.56 -1.51 -6.09
CA VAL A 161 -2.39 -1.61 -7.55
C VAL A 161 -3.39 -2.61 -8.14
N PHE A 162 -3.51 -3.80 -7.55
CA PHE A 162 -4.48 -4.82 -8.00
C PHE A 162 -5.93 -4.34 -7.88
N ALA A 163 -6.29 -3.69 -6.77
CA ALA A 163 -7.64 -3.16 -6.56
C ALA A 163 -7.99 -2.08 -7.60
N LEU A 164 -7.04 -1.20 -7.92
CA LEU A 164 -7.20 -0.18 -8.95
C LEU A 164 -7.37 -0.83 -10.33
N LEU A 165 -6.52 -1.79 -10.70
CA LEU A 165 -6.59 -2.49 -11.98
C LEU A 165 -7.92 -3.24 -12.14
N TYR A 166 -8.31 -4.00 -11.12
CA TYR A 166 -9.62 -4.68 -11.09
C TYR A 166 -10.77 -3.72 -11.30
N SER A 167 -10.74 -2.55 -10.66
CA SER A 167 -11.80 -1.56 -10.81
C SER A 167 -11.85 -0.90 -12.18
N ARG A 168 -10.71 -0.65 -12.81
CA ARG A 168 -10.64 -0.12 -14.18
C ARG A 168 -11.21 -1.12 -15.17
N VAL A 169 -10.87 -2.40 -15.03
CA VAL A 169 -11.44 -3.49 -15.85
C VAL A 169 -12.95 -3.62 -15.62
N ARG A 170 -13.41 -3.56 -14.37
CA ARG A 170 -14.85 -3.60 -14.06
C ARG A 170 -15.61 -2.40 -14.63
N LEU A 171 -15.04 -1.20 -14.56
CA LEU A 171 -15.63 0.01 -15.16
C LEU A 171 -15.71 -0.09 -16.67
N MET A 172 -14.66 -0.61 -17.31
CA MET A 172 -14.64 -0.89 -18.75
C MET A 172 -15.78 -1.84 -19.15
N ARG A 173 -15.96 -2.94 -18.40
CA ARG A 173 -17.05 -3.89 -18.60
C ARG A 173 -18.43 -3.24 -18.41
N LEU A 174 -18.62 -2.45 -17.34
CA LEU A 174 -19.91 -1.80 -17.07
C LEU A 174 -20.26 -0.73 -18.11
N LYS A 175 -19.25 -0.02 -18.64
CA LYS A 175 -19.41 0.90 -19.79
C LYS A 175 -19.82 0.16 -21.07
N LEU A 176 -19.49 -1.12 -21.21
CA LEU A 176 -19.96 -1.94 -22.34
C LEU A 176 -21.39 -2.43 -22.11
N GLU A 177 -21.66 -3.01 -20.94
CA GLU A 177 -22.96 -3.61 -20.61
C GLU A 177 -24.09 -2.56 -20.61
N ASN A 178 -23.84 -1.35 -20.10
CA ASN A 178 -24.86 -0.30 -20.04
C ASN A 178 -25.21 0.33 -21.40
N ASN A 179 -24.42 0.07 -22.44
CA ASN A 179 -24.60 0.67 -23.77
C ASN A 179 -25.12 -0.35 -24.80
N ASP A 180 -25.66 -1.50 -24.35
CA ASP A 180 -26.33 -2.55 -25.15
C ASP A 180 -25.56 -3.07 -26.38
N PHE A 181 -24.24 -2.86 -26.44
CA PHE A 181 -23.43 -3.10 -27.65
C PHE A 181 -24.00 -2.41 -28.91
N ASP A 182 -24.86 -1.40 -28.74
CA ASP A 182 -25.61 -0.81 -29.84
C ASP A 182 -24.70 0.16 -30.59
N CYS A 183 -23.96 -0.40 -31.55
CA CYS A 183 -22.96 0.31 -32.35
C CYS A 183 -23.57 1.28 -33.38
N ARG A 184 -24.90 1.50 -33.36
CA ARG A 184 -25.62 2.28 -34.37
C ARG A 184 -25.68 3.77 -34.10
N THR A 185 -25.50 4.22 -32.86
CA THR A 185 -25.52 5.63 -32.49
C THR A 185 -24.24 6.01 -31.76
N LEU A 186 -23.49 6.95 -32.37
CA LEU A 186 -22.34 7.68 -31.85
C LEU A 186 -20.95 7.02 -31.96
N GLY A 187 -20.07 7.70 -32.72
CA GLY A 187 -18.64 7.43 -32.88
C GLY A 187 -17.78 7.56 -31.62
N GLN A 188 -18.35 7.36 -30.43
CA GLN A 188 -17.69 7.36 -29.13
C GLN A 188 -17.57 5.96 -28.50
N HIS A 189 -18.26 4.92 -28.98
CA HIS A 189 -18.29 3.59 -28.34
C HIS A 189 -18.01 2.42 -29.30
N HIS A 190 -17.09 2.63 -30.24
CA HIS A 190 -16.62 1.58 -31.15
C HIS A 190 -15.76 0.54 -30.43
N PRO A 191 -15.73 -0.74 -30.84
CA PRO A 191 -14.76 -1.74 -30.38
C PRO A 191 -13.29 -1.27 -30.46
N ARG A 192 -13.00 -0.27 -31.32
CA ARG A 192 -11.70 0.40 -31.40
C ARG A 192 -11.36 1.19 -30.13
N ARG A 193 -12.33 1.86 -29.50
CA ARG A 193 -12.12 2.56 -28.22
C ARG A 193 -11.93 1.58 -27.07
N TYR A 194 -12.55 0.39 -27.15
CA TYR A 194 -12.32 -0.70 -26.19
C TYR A 194 -10.89 -1.25 -26.31
N ILE A 195 -10.43 -1.53 -27.53
CA ILE A 195 -9.04 -1.93 -27.79
C ILE A 195 -8.09 -0.86 -27.25
N GLN A 196 -8.36 0.42 -27.52
CA GLN A 196 -7.56 1.53 -26.98
C GLN A 196 -7.58 1.64 -25.45
N MET A 197 -8.70 1.31 -24.78
CA MET A 197 -8.74 1.26 -23.31
C MET A 197 -7.90 0.10 -22.77
N TYR A 198 -7.89 -1.04 -23.45
CA TYR A 198 -7.10 -2.20 -23.04
C TYR A 198 -5.62 -1.96 -23.30
N GLU A 199 -5.25 -1.47 -24.48
CA GLU A 199 -3.90 -1.02 -24.84
C GLU A 199 -3.41 0.02 -23.83
N ALA A 200 -4.22 1.05 -23.51
CA ALA A 200 -3.82 2.05 -22.52
C ALA A 200 -3.62 1.51 -21.09
N ILE A 201 -4.24 0.39 -20.72
CA ILE A 201 -3.95 -0.30 -19.45
C ILE A 201 -2.62 -1.04 -19.56
N MET A 202 -2.44 -1.82 -20.63
CA MET A 202 -1.24 -2.64 -20.87
C MET A 202 0.02 -1.78 -21.05
N ASP A 203 -0.03 -0.77 -21.91
CA ASP A 203 1.05 0.19 -22.14
C ASP A 203 1.48 0.89 -20.85
N ARG A 204 0.53 1.15 -19.93
CA ARG A 204 0.85 1.74 -18.63
C ARG A 204 1.48 0.77 -17.66
N LEU A 205 1.08 -0.50 -17.67
CA LEU A 205 1.76 -1.55 -16.90
C LEU A 205 3.20 -1.69 -17.40
N GLU A 206 3.38 -1.83 -18.71
CA GLU A 206 4.70 -1.95 -19.33
C GLU A 206 5.60 -0.72 -19.10
N ALA A 207 5.06 0.50 -19.26
CA ALA A 207 5.82 1.72 -19.00
C ALA A 207 6.18 1.91 -17.52
N THR A 208 5.41 1.32 -16.61
CA THR A 208 5.70 1.37 -15.17
C THR A 208 6.69 0.27 -14.78
N ASP A 209 6.61 -0.92 -15.38
CA ASP A 209 7.53 -2.04 -15.13
C ASP A 209 8.90 -1.84 -15.80
N GLY A 210 8.96 -1.15 -16.94
CA GLY A 210 10.22 -0.81 -17.62
C GLY A 210 10.97 0.40 -17.04
N ALA A 211 10.39 1.08 -16.04
CA ALA A 211 10.98 2.23 -15.34
C ALA A 211 11.53 1.89 -13.94
N VAL A 212 11.48 0.61 -13.55
CA VAL A 212 11.97 0.04 -12.28
C VAL A 212 13.37 -0.54 -12.48
#